data_AF-A0A1L8FPP0-F1
#
_entry.id   AF-A0A1L8FPP0-F1
#
_cell.length_a   1.000
_cell.length_b   1.000
_cell.length_c   1.000
_cell.angle_alpha   90.00
_cell.angle_beta   90.00
_cell.angle_gamma   90.00
#
_symmetry.space_group_name_H-M   'P 1'
#
loop_
_entity.id
_entity.type
_entity.pdbx_description
1 polymer ?
#
loop_
_entity_poly.entity_id
_entity_poly.type
_entity_poly.pdbx_seq_one_letter_code
_entity_poly.pdbx_strand_id
1 'polypeptide(L)'
;MRSLFLFVLGLAFHLVSGQDTKKSPTSACGEHKVYKKCGSACHPSCTNYNLTRHCSKDCVEGCFCTDGYVEDVSRNCVTLEMCKSCTGNTTFTSCSFEHPQICGKEKKPQSALEKVKCYIGCICKSGYVQLPADKLTCVLPNDCPSNITIP
;
A
#
# COMPACT_ATOMS: atom_id res chain seq x y z
N MET A 1 -37.47 -31.10 -40.04
CA MET A 1 -38.57 -31.88 -39.47
C MET A 1 -38.60 -31.63 -37.97
N ARG A 2 -39.63 -30.93 -37.51
CA ARG A 2 -39.90 -30.66 -36.09
C ARG A 2 -40.23 -32.00 -35.44
N SER A 3 -39.51 -32.40 -34.39
CA SER A 3 -40.01 -33.48 -33.53
C SER A 3 -40.20 -32.94 -32.12
N LEU A 4 -41.46 -32.59 -31.90
CA LEU A 4 -42.10 -32.26 -30.65
C LEU A 4 -42.09 -33.53 -29.78
N PHE A 5 -41.36 -33.55 -28.67
CA PHE A 5 -41.64 -34.50 -27.58
C PHE A 5 -41.55 -33.79 -26.23
N LEU A 6 -42.72 -33.36 -25.78
CA LEU A 6 -43.01 -32.93 -24.41
C LEU A 6 -43.34 -34.17 -23.57
N PHE A 7 -42.52 -34.50 -22.58
CA PHE A 7 -42.83 -35.37 -21.43
C PHE A 7 -42.13 -34.75 -20.21
N VAL A 8 -42.75 -33.80 -19.52
CA VAL A 8 -43.56 -33.96 -18.27
C VAL A 8 -42.77 -34.56 -17.09
N LEU A 9 -42.37 -33.67 -16.17
CA LEU A 9 -42.22 -33.76 -14.69
C LEU A 9 -41.63 -35.05 -14.06
N GLY A 10 -40.49 -34.92 -13.36
CA GLY A 10 -40.04 -35.93 -12.40
C GLY A 10 -38.64 -35.68 -11.82
N LEU A 11 -38.61 -35.15 -10.60
CA LEU A 11 -37.48 -34.89 -9.69
C LEU A 11 -36.33 -35.92 -9.74
N ALA A 12 -35.11 -35.48 -10.03
CA ALA A 12 -33.88 -36.10 -9.49
C ALA A 12 -32.65 -35.18 -9.61
N PHE A 13 -32.18 -34.74 -8.44
CA PHE A 13 -30.78 -34.56 -8.08
C PHE A 13 -29.90 -33.61 -8.89
N HIS A 14 -29.74 -32.42 -8.30
CA HIS A 14 -28.49 -31.68 -8.20
C HIS A 14 -27.25 -32.48 -8.61
N LEU A 15 -26.62 -32.08 -9.71
CA LEU A 15 -25.19 -31.88 -9.70
C LEU A 15 -24.97 -30.40 -9.97
N VAL A 16 -25.08 -29.65 -8.87
CA VAL A 16 -24.35 -28.39 -8.74
C VAL A 16 -22.90 -28.76 -9.06
N SER A 17 -22.38 -28.30 -10.20
CA SER A 17 -20.93 -28.33 -10.41
C SER A 17 -20.37 -27.39 -9.36
N GLY A 18 -19.92 -27.97 -8.24
CA GLY A 18 -19.27 -27.26 -7.17
C GLY A 18 -18.16 -26.41 -7.77
N GLN A 19 -18.27 -25.10 -7.57
CA GLN A 19 -17.14 -24.21 -7.70
C GLN A 19 -16.19 -24.54 -6.55
N ASP A 20 -15.32 -25.53 -6.74
CA ASP A 20 -14.06 -25.56 -6.03
C ASP A 20 -13.13 -24.49 -6.64
N THR A 21 -13.56 -23.22 -6.59
CA THR A 21 -12.58 -22.15 -6.53
C THR A 21 -11.93 -22.29 -5.16
N LYS A 22 -10.91 -23.15 -5.06
CA LYS A 22 -9.90 -23.00 -4.01
C LYS A 22 -9.34 -21.60 -4.20
N LYS A 23 -9.93 -20.65 -3.50
CA LYS A 23 -9.47 -19.28 -3.33
C LYS A 23 -8.05 -19.43 -2.80
N SER A 24 -7.06 -19.34 -3.69
CA SER A 24 -5.65 -19.45 -3.33
C SER A 24 -5.39 -18.50 -2.15
N PRO A 25 -4.55 -18.85 -1.17
CA PRO A 25 -4.25 -17.96 -0.04
C PRO A 25 -3.78 -16.55 -0.47
N THR A 26 -3.35 -16.37 -1.73
CA THR A 26 -3.14 -15.06 -2.39
C THR A 26 -4.43 -14.26 -2.59
N SER A 27 -5.53 -14.86 -3.03
CA SER A 27 -6.76 -14.13 -3.39
C SER A 27 -7.56 -13.53 -2.21
N ALA A 28 -7.21 -13.82 -0.95
CA ALA A 28 -7.72 -13.08 0.22
C ALA A 28 -6.84 -11.87 0.57
N CYS A 29 -5.56 -11.97 0.25
CA CYS A 29 -4.53 -11.00 0.57
C CYS A 29 -3.96 -10.48 -0.74
N GLY A 30 -4.68 -9.62 -1.47
CA GLY A 30 -4.18 -8.84 -2.63
C GLY A 30 -3.21 -9.53 -3.60
N GLU A 31 -2.47 -8.73 -4.34
CA GLU A 31 -1.36 -9.21 -5.18
C GLU A 31 -0.04 -9.19 -4.38
N HIS A 32 0.84 -10.16 -4.64
CA HIS A 32 2.15 -10.31 -3.96
C HIS A 32 2.09 -10.34 -2.43
N LYS A 33 0.94 -10.75 -1.88
CA LYS A 33 0.73 -10.90 -0.44
C LYS A 33 0.29 -12.32 -0.11
N VAL A 34 0.65 -12.76 1.09
CA VAL A 34 0.31 -14.06 1.64
C VAL A 34 -0.24 -13.88 3.05
N TYR A 35 -1.33 -14.59 3.34
CA TYR A 35 -1.86 -14.64 4.70
C TYR A 35 -0.95 -15.48 5.59
N LYS A 36 -0.55 -14.94 6.75
CA LYS A 36 0.19 -15.67 7.78
C LYS A 36 -0.55 -15.53 9.11
N LYS A 37 -0.73 -16.66 9.81
CA LYS A 37 -1.22 -16.67 11.20
C LYS A 37 -0.24 -16.03 12.19
N CYS A 38 1.02 -15.95 11.80
CA CYS A 38 2.12 -15.46 12.62
C CYS A 38 3.20 -14.90 11.69
N GLY A 39 3.27 -13.56 11.60
CA GLY A 39 4.32 -12.82 10.90
C GLY A 39 4.92 -11.72 11.77
N SER A 40 6.05 -11.15 11.34
CA SER A 40 6.73 -10.09 12.09
C SER A 40 5.82 -8.87 12.27
N ALA A 41 5.77 -8.29 13.48
CA ALA A 41 5.10 -7.01 13.71
C ALA A 41 5.75 -5.83 12.96
N CYS A 42 6.99 -6.00 12.50
CA CYS A 42 7.70 -5.04 11.66
C CYS A 42 7.65 -5.46 10.20
N HIS A 43 6.62 -5.06 9.47
CA HIS A 43 6.57 -5.32 8.05
C HIS A 43 7.70 -4.56 7.32
N PRO A 44 8.46 -5.23 6.44
CA PRO A 44 9.35 -4.57 5.50
C PRO A 44 8.54 -3.60 4.62
N SER A 45 9.00 -2.35 4.52
CA SER A 45 8.43 -1.33 3.66
C SER A 45 9.52 -0.62 2.88
N CYS A 46 9.16 0.09 1.83
CA CYS A 46 10.10 0.93 1.07
C CYS A 46 10.87 1.93 1.95
N THR A 47 10.34 2.28 3.12
CA THR A 47 10.93 3.25 4.05
C THR A 47 11.77 2.61 5.16
N ASN A 48 11.71 1.28 5.31
CA ASN A 48 12.34 0.59 6.45
C ASN A 48 13.11 -0.70 6.10
N TYR A 49 13.10 -1.14 4.84
CA TYR A 49 13.65 -2.44 4.42
C TYR A 49 15.15 -2.61 4.72
N ASN A 50 15.89 -1.52 4.86
CA ASN A 50 17.32 -1.49 5.15
C ASN A 50 17.64 -1.00 6.57
N LEU A 51 16.63 -0.82 7.43
CA LEU A 51 16.82 -0.31 8.79
C LEU A 51 16.85 -1.47 9.79
N THR A 52 17.92 -1.53 10.58
CA THR A 52 17.96 -2.39 11.76
C THR A 52 16.97 -1.85 12.78
N ARG A 53 15.89 -2.59 13.03
CA ARG A 53 14.86 -2.21 14.00
C ARG A 53 14.70 -3.28 15.07
N HIS A 54 14.45 -2.82 16.29
CA HIS A 54 14.00 -3.67 17.37
C HIS A 54 12.51 -3.93 17.17
N CYS A 55 12.18 -5.15 16.78
CA CYS A 55 10.82 -5.61 16.58
C CYS A 55 10.39 -6.44 17.77
N SER A 56 9.11 -6.40 18.14
CA SER A 56 8.61 -7.31 19.16
C SER A 56 8.84 -8.76 18.71
N LYS A 57 9.06 -9.64 19.67
CA LYS A 57 9.08 -11.10 19.43
C LYS A 57 7.68 -11.65 19.20
N ASP A 58 6.65 -10.92 19.59
CA ASP A 58 5.27 -11.28 19.32
C ASP A 58 4.99 -11.19 17.81
N CYS A 59 4.38 -12.24 17.28
CA CYS A 59 3.94 -12.22 15.89
C CYS A 59 2.50 -11.72 15.78
N VAL A 60 2.20 -11.13 14.63
CA VAL A 60 0.86 -10.64 14.28
C VAL A 60 0.28 -11.50 13.17
N GLU A 61 -1.03 -11.68 13.19
CA GLU A 61 -1.78 -12.38 12.14
C GLU A 61 -2.24 -11.39 11.07
N GLY A 62 -2.14 -11.74 9.79
CA GLY A 62 -2.56 -10.86 8.70
C GLY A 62 -1.97 -11.18 7.33
N CYS A 63 -2.09 -10.22 6.41
CA CYS A 63 -1.51 -10.30 5.07
C CYS A 63 -0.13 -9.63 5.04
N PHE A 64 0.87 -10.35 4.53
CA PHE A 64 2.26 -9.92 4.45
C PHE A 64 2.75 -9.98 3.01
N CYS A 65 3.67 -9.10 2.62
CA CYS A 65 4.35 -9.24 1.33
C CYS A 65 5.06 -10.59 1.24
N THR A 66 5.01 -11.20 0.06
CA THR A 66 5.82 -12.37 -0.28
C THR A 66 7.30 -11.98 -0.30
N ASP A 67 8.19 -12.97 -0.16
CA ASP A 67 9.63 -12.74 -0.13
C ASP A 67 10.10 -11.98 -1.39
N GLY A 68 11.00 -11.01 -1.20
CA GLY A 68 11.46 -10.10 -2.26
C GLY A 68 10.59 -8.86 -2.49
N TYR A 69 9.42 -8.77 -1.85
CA TYR A 69 8.52 -7.61 -1.91
C TYR A 69 8.45 -6.89 -0.56
N VAL A 70 8.20 -5.58 -0.61
CA VAL A 70 8.02 -4.72 0.57
C VAL A 70 6.79 -3.83 0.40
N GLU A 71 6.20 -3.38 1.51
CA GLU A 71 5.03 -2.49 1.45
C GLU A 71 5.44 -1.07 0.99
N ASP A 72 4.75 -0.54 -0.01
CA ASP A 72 4.78 0.90 -0.33
C ASP A 72 3.93 1.71 0.67
N VAL A 73 3.86 3.03 0.49
CA VAL A 73 3.06 3.92 1.36
C VAL A 73 1.55 3.69 1.24
N SER A 74 1.09 3.08 0.15
CA SER A 74 -0.30 2.70 -0.12
C SER A 74 -0.60 1.26 0.31
N ARG A 75 0.35 0.59 0.96
CA ARG A 75 0.30 -0.81 1.40
C ARG A 75 0.24 -1.83 0.26
N ASN A 76 0.67 -1.50 -0.95
CA ASN A 76 0.89 -2.49 -2.00
C ASN A 76 2.25 -3.16 -1.80
N CYS A 77 2.37 -4.42 -2.22
CA CYS A 77 3.66 -5.11 -2.19
C CYS A 77 4.37 -4.90 -3.52
N VAL A 78 5.50 -4.21 -3.46
CA VAL A 78 6.31 -3.82 -4.62
C VAL A 78 7.73 -4.33 -4.47
N THR A 79 8.47 -4.41 -5.57
CA THR A 79 9.90 -4.75 -5.51
C THR A 79 10.71 -3.58 -4.93
N LEU A 80 11.90 -3.86 -4.40
CA LEU A 80 12.80 -2.79 -3.93
C LEU A 80 13.22 -1.81 -5.05
N GLU A 81 13.25 -2.26 -6.30
CA GLU A 81 13.50 -1.40 -7.44
C GLU A 81 12.33 -0.43 -7.67
N MET A 82 11.10 -0.92 -7.56
CA MET A 82 9.90 -0.09 -7.61
C MET A 82 9.86 0.94 -6.46
N CYS A 83 10.40 0.63 -5.28
CA CYS A 83 10.54 1.63 -4.21
C CYS A 83 11.42 2.84 -4.60
N LYS A 84 12.39 2.64 -5.49
CA LYS A 84 13.25 3.71 -6.02
C LYS A 84 12.59 4.45 -7.19
N SER A 85 11.56 3.85 -7.78
CA SER A 85 10.79 4.44 -8.86
C SER A 85 9.69 5.33 -8.28
N CYS A 86 9.90 6.64 -8.38
CA CYS A 86 8.95 7.64 -7.96
C CYS A 86 8.19 8.17 -9.19
N THR A 87 6.86 8.24 -9.13
CA THR A 87 6.01 8.71 -10.22
C THR A 87 5.54 10.15 -10.00
N GLY A 88 5.14 10.83 -11.07
CA GLY A 88 4.66 12.21 -10.99
C GLY A 88 5.71 13.22 -10.51
N ASN A 89 5.29 14.15 -9.65
CA ASN A 89 6.14 15.22 -9.12
C ASN A 89 6.87 14.82 -7.83
N THR A 90 7.32 13.57 -7.75
CA THR A 90 8.09 13.05 -6.63
C THR A 90 9.53 12.69 -7.03
N THR A 91 10.43 12.64 -6.05
CA THR A 91 11.82 12.21 -6.18
C THR A 91 12.14 11.24 -5.06
N PHE A 92 12.90 10.20 -5.37
CA PHE A 92 13.37 9.26 -4.35
C PHE A 92 14.46 9.93 -3.52
N THR A 93 14.36 9.78 -2.21
CA THR A 93 15.45 10.11 -1.29
C THR A 93 15.80 8.89 -0.47
N SER A 94 17.09 8.55 -0.44
CA SER A 94 17.62 7.52 0.45
C SER A 94 17.77 8.02 1.89
N CYS A 95 17.68 9.34 2.11
CA CYS A 95 17.84 10.00 3.39
C CYS A 95 17.50 11.50 3.23
N SER A 96 16.33 11.94 3.69
CA SER A 96 15.95 13.37 3.77
C SER A 96 15.69 13.78 5.21
N PHE A 97 16.25 14.93 5.59
CA PHE A 97 15.97 15.61 6.86
C PHE A 97 14.95 16.73 6.70
N GLU A 98 14.57 17.03 5.46
CA GLU A 98 13.47 17.94 5.15
C GLU A 98 12.15 17.20 5.34
N HIS A 99 11.28 17.74 6.21
CA HIS A 99 9.90 17.27 6.32
C HIS A 99 9.15 17.60 5.02
N PRO A 100 8.36 16.67 4.46
CA PRO A 100 7.52 16.97 3.30
C PRO A 100 6.60 18.15 3.58
N GLN A 101 6.58 19.11 2.66
CA GLN A 101 5.70 20.27 2.73
C GLN A 101 4.29 19.83 2.34
N ILE A 102 3.30 20.07 3.21
CA ILE A 102 1.91 19.64 3.03
C ILE A 102 1.04 20.87 2.78
N CYS A 103 0.09 20.79 1.85
CA CYS A 103 -0.89 21.84 1.61
C CYS A 103 -1.57 22.30 2.92
N GLY A 104 -1.69 23.61 3.10
CA GLY A 104 -2.35 24.22 4.27
C GLY A 104 -1.59 24.06 5.59
N LYS A 105 -0.33 23.58 5.57
CA LYS A 105 0.54 23.56 6.75
C LYS A 105 1.70 24.54 6.56
N GLU A 106 2.01 25.28 7.62
CA GLU A 106 3.17 26.16 7.63
C GLU A 106 4.47 25.34 7.58
N LYS A 107 5.47 25.89 6.88
CA LYS A 107 6.83 25.36 6.85
C LYS A 107 7.36 25.35 8.28
N LYS A 108 7.37 24.18 8.92
CA LYS A 108 8.02 24.06 10.23
C LYS A 108 9.54 24.24 10.02
N PRO A 109 10.19 25.18 10.73
CA PRO A 109 11.64 25.22 10.76
C PRO A 109 12.15 23.89 11.32
N GLN A 110 13.23 23.37 10.76
CA GLN A 110 13.91 22.18 11.30
C GLN A 110 14.28 22.46 12.76
N SER A 111 13.49 21.95 13.70
CA SER A 111 13.81 22.09 15.12
C SER A 111 15.02 21.20 15.42
N ALA A 112 16.03 21.77 16.06
CA ALA A 112 17.30 21.11 16.40
C ALA A 112 17.17 20.00 17.47
N LEU A 113 15.96 19.45 17.71
CA LEU A 113 15.70 18.60 18.87
C LEU A 113 14.98 17.28 18.59
N GLU A 114 14.51 16.99 17.38
CA GLU A 114 13.99 15.65 17.10
C GLU A 114 15.12 14.77 16.58
N LYS A 115 15.58 13.85 17.44
CA LYS A 115 16.50 12.74 17.14
C LYS A 115 16.40 12.36 15.67
N VAL A 116 17.38 12.82 14.89
CA VAL A 116 17.28 12.93 13.44
C VAL A 116 17.11 11.54 12.82
N LYS A 117 15.85 11.16 12.60
CA LYS A 117 15.49 10.00 11.79
C LYS A 117 15.35 10.52 10.36
N CYS A 118 16.17 10.01 9.46
CA CYS A 118 16.02 10.33 8.06
C CYS A 118 14.74 9.72 7.51
N TYR A 119 14.07 10.47 6.64
CA TYR A 119 13.01 9.93 5.81
C TYR A 119 13.62 9.25 4.59
N ILE A 120 13.27 7.99 4.36
CA ILE A 120 13.64 7.20 3.18
C ILE A 120 12.36 6.96 2.38
N GLY A 121 12.35 7.27 1.09
CA GLY A 121 11.19 7.07 0.21
C GLY A 121 11.02 8.18 -0.83
N CYS A 122 9.85 8.24 -1.47
CA CYS A 122 9.52 9.35 -2.38
C CYS A 122 9.09 10.59 -1.58
N ILE A 123 9.63 11.75 -1.94
CA ILE A 123 9.21 13.09 -1.47
C ILE A 123 8.83 13.95 -2.67
N CYS A 124 8.09 15.04 -2.47
CA CYS A 124 7.83 15.98 -3.57
C CYS A 124 9.13 16.60 -4.10
N LYS A 125 9.20 16.80 -5.42
CA LYS A 125 10.25 17.58 -6.07
C LYS A 125 10.26 19.00 -5.49
N SER A 126 11.39 19.69 -5.59
CA SER A 126 11.49 21.09 -5.17
C SER A 126 10.40 21.93 -5.86
N GLY A 127 9.71 22.77 -5.08
CA GLY A 127 8.59 23.60 -5.54
C GLY A 127 7.22 22.93 -5.50
N TYR A 128 7.13 21.64 -5.15
CA TYR A 128 5.85 20.92 -5.01
C TYR A 128 5.53 20.62 -3.55
N VAL A 129 4.24 20.44 -3.25
CA VAL A 129 3.71 20.15 -1.91
C VAL A 129 2.73 18.97 -1.94
N GLN A 130 2.70 18.17 -0.88
CA GLN A 130 1.81 17.01 -0.74
C GLN A 130 0.38 17.44 -0.44
N LEU A 131 -0.60 16.77 -1.05
CA LEU A 131 -1.99 16.89 -0.62
C LEU A 131 -2.20 16.22 0.76
N PRO A 132 -3.10 16.73 1.62
CA PRO A 132 -3.35 16.14 2.94
C PRO A 132 -4.04 14.78 2.85
N ALA A 133 -4.91 14.61 1.86
CA ALA A 133 -5.70 13.40 1.64
C ALA A 133 -4.89 12.27 0.97
N ASP A 134 -3.83 12.62 0.23
CA ASP A 134 -2.97 11.67 -0.47
C ASP A 134 -1.51 12.14 -0.48
N LYS A 135 -0.68 11.42 0.30
CA LYS A 135 0.75 11.73 0.47
C LYS A 135 1.59 11.46 -0.79
N LEU A 136 1.04 10.76 -1.78
CA LEU A 136 1.72 10.51 -3.06
C LEU A 136 1.45 11.61 -4.08
N THR A 137 0.39 12.38 -3.91
CA THR A 137 0.04 13.44 -4.85
C THR A 137 0.76 14.74 -4.50
N CYS A 138 1.69 15.14 -5.37
CA CYS A 138 2.46 16.37 -5.29
C CYS A 138 1.95 17.39 -6.31
N VAL A 139 1.46 18.52 -5.82
CA VAL A 139 0.90 19.62 -6.62
C VAL A 139 1.69 20.91 -6.40
N LEU A 140 1.48 21.92 -7.24
CA LEU A 140 2.03 23.24 -6.97
C LEU A 140 1.32 23.85 -5.75
N PRO A 141 1.98 24.72 -4.96
CA PRO A 141 1.35 25.38 -3.81
C PRO A 141 0.04 26.09 -4.14
N ASN A 142 -0.09 26.62 -5.35
CA ASN A 142 -1.30 27.32 -5.81
C ASN A 142 -2.45 26.37 -6.17
N ASP A 143 -2.15 25.09 -6.41
CA ASP A 143 -3.13 24.05 -6.70
C ASP A 143 -3.61 23.36 -5.41
N CYS A 144 -3.18 23.84 -4.25
CA CYS A 144 -3.67 23.34 -2.97
C CYS A 144 -5.18 23.63 -2.83
N PRO A 145 -6.00 22.62 -2.48
CA PRO A 145 -7.42 22.82 -2.26
C PRO A 145 -7.62 23.81 -1.11
N SER A 146 -8.36 24.89 -1.36
CA SER A 146 -8.58 25.96 -0.37
C SER A 146 -9.53 25.56 0.76
N ASN A 147 -10.24 24.43 0.62
CA ASN A 147 -11.17 23.90 1.61
C ASN A 147 -10.67 22.55 2.15
N ILE A 148 -9.62 22.59 2.98
CA ILE A 148 -9.16 21.41 3.72
C ILE A 148 -10.10 21.26 4.92
N THR A 149 -11.25 20.62 4.72
CA THR A 149 -12.11 20.21 5.84
C THR A 149 -11.40 19.07 6.56
N ILE A 150 -10.86 19.34 7.75
CA ILE A 150 -10.28 18.32 8.64
C ILE A 150 -11.47 17.60 9.30
N PRO A 151 -11.68 16.28 9.09
CA PRO A 151 -12.64 15.52 9.88
C PRO A 151 -12.18 15.35 11.33
#